data_AF-A0AAV4QZQ9-F1
#
_entry.id   AF-A0AAV4QZQ9-F1
#
_cell.length_a   1.000
_cell.length_b   1.000
_cell.length_c   1.000
_cell.angle_alpha   90.00
_cell.angle_beta   90.00
_cell.angle_gamma   90.00
#
_symmetry.space_group_name_H-M   'P 1'
#
loop_
_entity.id
_entity.type
_entity.pdbx_description
1 polymer ?
#
loop_
_entity_poly.entity_id
_entity_poly.type
_entity_poly.pdbx_seq_one_letter_code
_entity_poly.pdbx_strand_id
1 'polypeptide(L)'
;MSEKVDWDEVSREREFKDDVNWEKISTYQILSEKFISENEHLVNWGNISKFQTLTEKLILMHAHKVFWPAISRYQKLSDQFIFENVGKLDMDLVAEYQDKMSINTIEKLEASVNWNKIYSHQKNLTSEFVMKHVEKITDCKVMRNLNLSDEEFNKVYRRLKLWYMAKTCLSKN
;
A
#
# COMPACT_ATOMS: atom_id res chain seq x y z
N MET A 1 11.79 31.12 10.87
CA MET A 1 12.90 30.59 10.06
C MET A 1 13.56 29.52 10.91
N SER A 2 13.21 28.25 10.70
CA SER A 2 13.73 27.15 11.53
C SER A 2 15.17 26.88 11.10
N GLU A 3 16.13 27.05 12.00
CA GLU A 3 17.48 26.54 11.79
C GLU A 3 17.41 25.04 11.53
N LYS A 4 18.10 24.61 10.49
CA LYS A 4 18.19 23.21 10.09
C LYS A 4 19.21 22.57 11.02
N VAL A 5 18.75 21.96 12.10
CA VAL A 5 19.63 21.26 13.05
C VAL A 5 20.27 20.08 12.32
N ASP A 6 21.61 20.04 12.30
CA ASP A 6 22.36 18.90 11.81
C ASP A 6 22.43 17.82 12.89
N TRP A 7 21.48 16.89 12.85
CA TRP A 7 21.39 15.81 13.81
C TRP A 7 22.57 14.82 13.72
N ASP A 8 23.29 14.77 12.59
CA ASP A 8 24.45 13.89 12.43
C ASP A 8 25.63 14.31 13.33
N GLU A 9 25.70 15.60 13.71
CA GLU A 9 26.68 16.13 14.67
C GLU A 9 26.20 15.92 16.11
N VAL A 10 24.94 16.27 16.40
CA VAL A 10 24.33 16.17 17.74
C VAL A 10 24.31 14.73 18.27
N SER A 11 24.15 13.73 17.42
CA SER A 11 24.10 12.32 17.85
C SER A 11 25.45 11.69 18.20
N ARG A 12 26.58 12.34 17.90
CA ARG A 12 27.92 11.80 18.18
C ARG A 12 28.40 12.06 19.60
N GLU A 13 27.85 13.07 20.26
CA GLU A 13 28.18 13.40 21.65
C GLU A 13 27.31 12.56 22.60
N ARG A 14 27.94 11.62 23.32
CA ARG A 14 27.23 10.66 24.20
C ARG A 14 26.36 11.32 25.26
N GLU A 15 26.72 12.51 25.71
CA GLU A 15 26.04 13.22 26.80
C GLU A 15 24.66 13.77 26.39
N PHE A 16 24.38 13.95 25.10
CA PHE A 16 23.10 14.51 24.63
C PHE A 16 21.99 13.49 24.41
N LYS A 17 22.30 12.18 24.43
CA LYS A 17 21.32 11.16 24.04
C LYS A 17 20.17 10.99 25.03
N ASP A 18 20.43 11.25 26.31
CA ASP A 18 19.47 11.02 27.39
C ASP A 18 18.52 12.21 27.63
N ASP A 19 18.92 13.43 27.25
CA ASP A 19 18.12 14.65 27.41
C ASP A 19 17.26 14.99 26.19
N VAL A 20 17.34 14.17 25.14
CA VAL A 20 16.69 14.40 23.85
C VAL A 20 15.37 13.64 23.75
N ASN A 21 14.32 14.34 23.31
CA ASN A 21 13.04 13.72 23.00
C ASN A 21 13.06 13.05 21.61
N TRP A 22 13.45 11.78 21.58
CA TRP A 22 13.55 10.97 20.37
C TRP A 22 12.23 10.78 19.62
N GLU A 23 11.10 10.82 20.32
CA GLU A 23 9.78 10.76 19.69
C GLU A 23 9.51 11.99 18.83
N LYS A 24 9.79 13.18 19.36
CA LYS A 24 9.69 14.45 18.63
C LYS A 24 10.67 14.51 17.47
N ILE A 25 11.91 14.05 17.65
CA ILE A 25 12.89 13.97 16.56
C ILE A 25 12.38 13.07 15.44
N SER A 26 11.94 11.85 15.78
CA SER A 26 11.44 10.87 14.81
C SER A 26 10.21 11.35 14.03
N THR A 27 9.42 12.25 14.62
CA THR A 27 8.16 12.76 14.05
C THR A 27 8.35 14.01 13.20
N TYR A 28 9.08 14.99 13.72
CA TYR A 28 9.06 16.36 13.19
C TYR A 28 10.33 16.75 12.43
N GLN A 29 11.41 15.98 12.57
CA GLN A 29 12.67 16.24 11.87
C GLN A 29 12.75 15.43 10.58
N ILE A 30 13.53 15.92 9.62
CA ILE A 30 13.89 15.16 8.42
C ILE A 30 15.20 14.44 8.73
N LEU A 31 15.13 13.12 8.86
CA LEU A 31 16.27 12.30 9.25
C LEU A 31 16.87 11.60 8.02
N SER A 32 18.20 11.55 7.95
CA SER A 32 18.88 10.75 6.93
C SER A 32 18.76 9.25 7.29
N GLU A 33 18.76 8.37 6.29
CA GLU A 33 18.75 6.93 6.55
C GLU A 33 19.99 6.49 7.36
N LYS A 34 21.13 7.13 7.11
CA LYS A 34 22.36 6.92 7.88
C LYS A 34 22.14 7.24 9.37
N PHE A 35 21.55 8.40 9.67
CA PHE A 35 21.22 8.79 11.04
C PHE A 35 20.29 7.77 11.71
N ILE A 36 19.26 7.32 10.99
CA ILE A 36 18.29 6.34 11.48
C ILE A 36 19.00 5.02 11.81
N SER A 37 19.88 4.54 10.94
CA SER A 37 20.66 3.32 11.19
C SER A 37 21.65 3.47 12.34
N GLU A 38 22.36 4.60 12.44
CA GLU A 38 23.32 4.85 13.52
C GLU A 38 22.64 5.02 14.89
N ASN A 39 21.38 5.46 14.92
CA ASN A 39 20.60 5.70 16.14
C ASN A 39 19.38 4.77 16.27
N GLU A 40 19.46 3.57 15.68
CA GLU A 40 18.33 2.66 15.54
C GLU A 40 17.70 2.17 16.87
N HIS A 41 18.40 2.30 17.99
CA HIS A 41 17.91 1.93 19.32
C HIS A 41 17.22 3.10 20.05
N LEU A 42 17.33 4.31 19.52
CA LEU A 42 16.85 5.54 20.15
C LEU A 42 15.61 6.08 19.42
N VAL A 43 15.59 5.99 18.09
CA VAL A 43 14.48 6.47 17.28
C VAL A 43 13.19 5.66 17.52
N ASN A 44 12.05 6.33 17.41
CA ASN A 44 10.74 5.68 17.49
C ASN A 44 10.35 5.13 16.12
N TRP A 45 10.48 3.82 15.92
CA TRP A 45 10.24 3.17 14.63
C TRP A 45 8.82 3.32 14.08
N GLY A 46 7.81 3.49 14.94
CA GLY A 46 6.45 3.79 14.49
C GLY A 46 6.37 5.15 13.80
N ASN A 47 6.98 6.17 14.42
CA ASN A 47 7.08 7.52 13.84
C ASN A 47 8.00 7.55 12.62
N ILE A 48 9.13 6.82 12.65
CA ILE A 48 10.02 6.68 11.49
C ILE A 48 9.25 6.09 10.29
N SER A 49 8.52 5.00 10.51
CA SER A 49 7.76 4.31 9.44
C SER A 49 6.66 5.19 8.82
N LYS A 50 6.13 6.16 9.58
CA LYS A 50 5.00 7.00 9.17
C LYS A 50 5.43 8.34 8.59
N PHE A 51 6.40 9.00 9.20
CA PHE A 51 6.71 10.41 8.91
C PHE A 51 7.99 10.59 8.09
N GLN A 52 8.90 9.62 8.09
CA GLN A 52 10.12 9.68 7.28
C GLN A 52 9.90 9.07 5.91
N THR A 53 10.72 9.48 4.93
CA THR A 53 10.78 8.80 3.62
C THR A 53 11.85 7.73 3.69
N LEU A 54 11.44 6.47 3.64
CA LEU A 54 12.34 5.33 3.74
C LEU A 54 12.52 4.67 2.37
N THR A 55 13.74 4.27 2.05
CA THR A 55 14.00 3.37 0.94
C THR A 55 13.55 1.96 1.31
N GLU A 56 13.12 1.22 0.30
CA GLU A 56 12.77 -0.20 0.43
C GLU A 56 13.93 -1.03 1.03
N LYS A 57 15.17 -0.66 0.71
CA LYS A 57 16.37 -1.31 1.27
C LYS A 57 16.44 -1.13 2.79
N LEU A 58 16.24 0.09 3.30
CA LEU A 58 16.24 0.35 4.74
C LEU A 58 15.08 -0.37 5.43
N ILE A 59 13.89 -0.36 4.81
CA ILE A 59 12.70 -1.07 5.33
C ILE A 59 13.02 -2.57 5.51
N LEU A 60 13.66 -3.21 4.53
CA LEU A 60 14.03 -4.62 4.62
C LEU A 60 15.14 -4.88 5.65
N MET A 61 16.15 -4.00 5.71
CA MET A 61 17.24 -4.11 6.67
C MET A 61 16.73 -4.06 8.12
N HIS A 62 15.71 -3.25 8.39
CA HIS A 62 15.09 -3.10 9.71
C HIS A 62 13.65 -3.66 9.76
N ALA A 63 13.37 -4.72 9.00
CA ALA A 63 12.04 -5.32 8.84
C ALA A 63 11.35 -5.73 10.15
N HIS A 64 12.13 -6.00 11.20
CA HIS A 64 11.67 -6.39 12.52
C HIS A 64 11.35 -5.21 13.45
N LYS A 65 11.74 -3.98 13.05
CA LYS A 65 11.52 -2.75 13.82
C LYS A 65 10.45 -1.85 13.19
N VAL A 66 10.41 -1.81 11.85
CA VAL A 66 9.43 -1.00 11.11
C VAL A 66 8.00 -1.42 11.42
N PHE A 67 7.10 -0.45 11.40
CA PHE A 67 5.68 -0.70 11.59
C PHE A 67 4.99 -0.86 10.24
N TRP A 68 4.79 -2.12 9.83
CA TRP A 68 4.28 -2.48 8.49
C TRP A 68 2.97 -1.79 8.08
N PRO A 69 1.95 -1.59 8.94
CA PRO A 69 0.77 -0.82 8.55
C PRO A 69 1.08 0.63 8.18
N ALA A 70 2.06 1.26 8.84
CA ALA A 70 2.53 2.59 8.44
C ALA A 70 3.31 2.53 7.12
N ILE A 71 4.12 1.49 6.90
CA ILE A 71 4.81 1.27 5.63
C ILE A 71 3.80 1.16 4.48
N SER A 72 2.78 0.33 4.61
CA SER A 72 1.71 0.13 3.61
C SER A 72 0.98 1.42 3.25
N ARG A 73 0.78 2.31 4.22
CA ARG A 73 -0.03 3.52 4.05
C ARG A 73 0.77 4.75 3.59
N TYR A 74 1.95 4.97 4.15
CA TYR A 74 2.63 6.26 4.05
C TYR A 74 3.85 6.23 3.13
N GLN A 75 4.46 5.06 2.92
CA GLN A 75 5.62 4.94 2.05
C GLN A 75 5.19 4.79 0.59
N LYS A 76 6.08 5.19 -0.33
CA LYS A 76 5.92 4.93 -1.76
C LYS A 76 6.59 3.60 -2.06
N LEU A 77 5.80 2.58 -2.36
CA LEU A 77 6.29 1.24 -2.60
C LEU A 77 6.25 0.93 -4.10
N SER A 78 7.27 0.23 -4.58
CA SER A 78 7.30 -0.32 -5.91
C SER A 78 6.44 -1.58 -6.00
N ASP A 79 5.96 -1.86 -7.21
CA ASP A 79 5.23 -3.09 -7.53
C ASP A 79 5.98 -4.36 -7.11
N GLN A 80 7.29 -4.39 -7.35
CA GLN A 80 8.13 -5.54 -6.98
C GLN A 80 8.16 -5.73 -5.46
N PHE A 81 8.33 -4.64 -4.71
CA PHE A 81 8.35 -4.69 -3.26
C PHE A 81 7.03 -5.15 -2.67
N ILE A 82 5.91 -4.64 -3.19
CA ILE A 82 4.56 -5.03 -2.79
C ILE A 82 4.37 -6.54 -3.02
N PHE A 83 4.77 -7.03 -4.20
CA PHE A 83 4.64 -8.43 -4.55
C PHE A 83 5.47 -9.35 -3.63
N GLU A 84 6.73 -9.01 -3.38
CA GLU A 84 7.64 -9.82 -2.55
C GLU A 84 7.29 -9.79 -1.05
N ASN A 85 6.60 -8.74 -0.58
CA ASN A 85 6.30 -8.53 0.84
C ASN A 85 4.80 -8.55 1.15
N VAL A 86 3.98 -9.13 0.27
CA VAL A 86 2.51 -9.23 0.44
C VAL A 86 2.10 -9.80 1.80
N GLY A 87 2.86 -10.75 2.36
CA GLY A 87 2.55 -11.35 3.66
C GLY A 87 2.85 -10.46 4.87
N LYS A 88 3.57 -9.35 4.69
CA LYS A 88 3.89 -8.38 5.76
C LYS A 88 3.07 -7.10 5.63
N LEU A 89 2.72 -6.73 4.40
CA LEU A 89 1.96 -5.52 4.11
C LEU A 89 0.48 -5.70 4.47
N ASP A 90 -0.13 -4.63 4.96
CA ASP A 90 -1.58 -4.53 5.00
C ASP A 90 -2.08 -4.20 3.59
N MET A 91 -2.68 -5.19 2.93
CA MET A 91 -3.09 -5.09 1.53
C MET A 91 -4.32 -4.20 1.31
N ASP A 92 -5.15 -3.98 2.34
CA ASP A 92 -6.26 -3.03 2.27
C ASP A 92 -5.73 -1.60 2.28
N LEU A 93 -4.73 -1.32 3.14
CA LEU A 93 -4.04 -0.03 3.15
C LEU A 93 -3.25 0.20 1.86
N VAL A 94 -2.58 -0.84 1.33
CA VAL A 94 -1.89 -0.75 0.04
C VAL A 94 -2.87 -0.39 -1.07
N ALA A 95 -4.01 -1.08 -1.17
CA ALA A 95 -5.02 -0.81 -2.19
C ALA A 95 -5.63 0.61 -2.09
N GLU A 96 -5.73 1.16 -0.88
CA GLU A 96 -6.32 2.48 -0.64
C GLU A 96 -5.33 3.64 -0.88
N TYR A 97 -4.05 3.46 -0.55
CA TYR A 97 -3.07 4.55 -0.52
C TYR A 97 -1.97 4.46 -1.58
N GLN A 98 -1.72 3.30 -2.19
CA GLN A 98 -0.73 3.16 -3.27
C GLN A 98 -1.39 3.43 -4.63
N ASP A 99 -1.23 4.64 -5.17
CA ASP A 99 -1.90 5.12 -6.38
C ASP A 99 -1.29 4.62 -7.72
N LYS A 100 -0.16 3.89 -7.65
CA LYS A 100 0.66 3.52 -8.81
C LYS A 100 0.83 2.04 -9.05
N MET A 101 0.06 1.20 -8.35
CA MET A 101 0.12 -0.24 -8.60
C MET A 101 -0.25 -0.54 -10.05
N SER A 102 0.62 -1.25 -10.77
CA SER A 102 0.28 -1.64 -12.13
C SER A 102 -0.79 -2.72 -12.16
N ILE A 103 -1.56 -2.74 -13.24
CA ILE A 103 -2.53 -3.81 -13.54
C ILE A 103 -1.86 -5.19 -13.46
N ASN A 104 -0.66 -5.33 -14.00
CA ASN A 104 0.08 -6.60 -13.98
C ASN A 104 0.36 -7.08 -12.55
N THR A 105 0.65 -6.17 -11.63
CA THR A 105 0.88 -6.50 -10.21
C THR A 105 -0.41 -6.90 -9.52
N ILE A 106 -1.52 -6.19 -9.78
CA ILE A 106 -2.84 -6.55 -9.27
C ILE A 106 -3.23 -7.96 -9.75
N GLU A 107 -3.00 -8.27 -11.03
CA GLU A 107 -3.28 -9.59 -11.59
C GLU A 107 -2.43 -10.70 -10.96
N LYS A 108 -1.15 -10.45 -10.69
CA LYS A 108 -0.28 -11.43 -10.04
C LYS A 108 -0.66 -11.68 -8.57
N LEU A 109 -1.10 -10.64 -7.87
CA LEU A 109 -1.48 -10.76 -6.47
C LEU A 109 -2.82 -11.50 -6.29
N GLU A 110 -3.74 -11.32 -7.25
CA GLU A 110 -5.05 -11.95 -7.39
C GLU A 110 -5.82 -12.24 -6.09
N ALA A 111 -5.51 -13.34 -5.40
CA ALA A 111 -6.18 -13.77 -4.19
C ALA A 111 -5.79 -12.96 -2.94
N SER A 112 -4.68 -12.22 -3.02
CA SER A 112 -4.12 -11.45 -1.90
C SER A 112 -4.64 -10.01 -1.84
N VAL A 113 -5.40 -9.56 -2.85
CA VAL A 113 -5.96 -8.21 -2.91
C VAL A 113 -7.45 -8.20 -2.65
N ASN A 114 -7.90 -7.17 -1.94
CA ASN A 114 -9.31 -6.87 -1.82
C ASN A 114 -9.80 -6.14 -3.08
N TRP A 115 -10.47 -6.88 -3.96
CA TRP A 115 -10.95 -6.36 -5.24
C TRP A 115 -11.88 -5.16 -5.09
N ASN A 116 -12.75 -5.14 -4.08
CA ASN A 116 -13.61 -3.97 -3.84
C ASN A 116 -12.79 -2.71 -3.53
N LYS A 117 -11.73 -2.85 -2.73
CA LYS A 117 -10.82 -1.75 -2.38
C LYS A 117 -10.00 -1.27 -3.59
N ILE A 118 -9.55 -2.19 -4.43
CA ILE A 118 -8.84 -1.86 -5.69
C ILE A 118 -9.75 -1.00 -6.57
N TYR A 119 -10.96 -1.45 -6.87
CA TYR A 119 -11.88 -0.71 -7.74
C TYR A 119 -12.40 0.60 -7.14
N SER A 120 -12.43 0.73 -5.81
CA SER A 120 -12.89 1.98 -5.17
C SER A 120 -11.82 3.08 -5.13
N HIS A 121 -10.53 2.74 -5.16
CA HIS A 121 -9.43 3.70 -4.95
C HIS A 121 -8.47 3.82 -6.14
N GLN A 122 -8.25 2.75 -6.91
CA GLN A 122 -7.33 2.76 -8.04
C GLN A 122 -7.97 3.44 -9.25
N LYS A 123 -7.38 4.56 -9.67
CA LYS A 123 -7.93 5.41 -10.75
C LYS A 123 -7.50 4.98 -12.16
N ASN A 124 -6.42 4.20 -12.27
CA ASN A 124 -5.78 3.87 -13.55
C ASN A 124 -6.10 2.44 -14.02
N LEU A 125 -7.37 2.03 -13.92
CA LEU A 125 -7.83 0.73 -14.41
C LEU A 125 -8.46 0.90 -15.79
N THR A 126 -8.02 0.10 -16.76
CA THR A 126 -8.62 0.12 -18.11
C THR A 126 -9.99 -0.56 -18.09
N SER A 127 -10.88 -0.18 -19.01
CA SER A 127 -12.19 -0.82 -19.13
C SER A 127 -12.05 -2.31 -19.49
N GLU A 128 -11.05 -2.69 -20.29
CA GLU A 128 -10.72 -4.08 -20.58
C GLU A 128 -10.39 -4.86 -19.30
N PHE A 129 -9.55 -4.31 -18.43
CA PHE A 129 -9.20 -4.92 -17.14
C PHE A 129 -10.44 -5.06 -16.24
N VAL A 130 -11.24 -3.99 -16.14
CA VAL A 130 -12.49 -4.00 -15.36
C VAL A 130 -13.43 -5.10 -15.87
N MET A 131 -13.67 -5.12 -17.19
CA MET A 131 -14.49 -6.14 -17.81
C MET A 131 -13.93 -7.53 -17.57
N LYS A 132 -12.62 -7.75 -17.58
CA LYS A 132 -12.02 -9.08 -17.37
C LYS A 132 -12.30 -9.64 -15.97
N HIS A 133 -12.28 -8.80 -14.93
CA HIS A 133 -12.35 -9.23 -13.52
C HIS A 133 -13.59 -8.76 -12.76
N VAL A 134 -14.61 -8.25 -13.46
CA VAL A 134 -15.82 -7.66 -12.84
C VAL A 134 -16.56 -8.62 -11.90
N GLU A 135 -16.49 -9.93 -12.15
CA GLU A 135 -17.11 -10.95 -11.28
C GLU A 135 -16.45 -11.07 -9.90
N LYS A 136 -15.27 -10.50 -9.70
CA LYS A 136 -14.58 -10.44 -8.40
C LYS A 136 -15.10 -9.30 -7.51
N ILE A 137 -15.89 -8.38 -8.07
CA ILE A 137 -16.51 -7.29 -7.33
C ILE A 137 -17.74 -7.82 -6.61
N THR A 138 -17.73 -7.74 -5.28
CA THR A 138 -18.85 -8.18 -4.43
C THR A 138 -19.60 -7.03 -3.79
N ASP A 139 -19.02 -5.82 -3.75
CA ASP A 139 -19.68 -4.63 -3.23
C ASP A 139 -20.53 -3.95 -4.33
N CYS A 140 -21.84 -3.85 -4.06
CA CYS A 140 -22.81 -3.21 -4.96
C CYS A 140 -22.52 -1.73 -5.21
N LYS A 141 -21.98 -0.99 -4.23
CA LYS A 141 -21.61 0.42 -4.40
C LYS A 141 -20.46 0.56 -5.40
N VAL A 142 -19.48 -0.32 -5.31
CA VAL A 142 -18.35 -0.35 -6.26
C VAL A 142 -18.86 -0.69 -7.65
N MET A 143 -19.71 -1.72 -7.78
CA MET A 143 -20.29 -2.12 -9.05
C MET A 143 -21.10 -1.01 -9.73
N ARG A 144 -21.85 -0.22 -8.96
CA ARG A 144 -22.63 0.91 -9.49
C ARG A 144 -21.79 2.10 -9.94
N ASN A 145 -20.57 2.23 -9.44
CA ASN A 145 -19.67 3.35 -9.76
C ASN A 145 -18.64 3.00 -10.84
N LEU A 146 -18.73 1.82 -11.45
CA LEU A 146 -17.87 1.44 -12.57
C LEU A 146 -18.10 2.40 -13.75
N ASN A 147 -17.01 3.00 -14.24
CA ASN A 147 -17.04 3.87 -15.39
C ASN A 147 -16.90 3.05 -16.68
N LEU A 148 -18.00 2.50 -17.16
CA LEU A 148 -18.10 1.75 -18.41
C LEU A 148 -19.09 2.44 -19.36
N SER A 149 -18.81 2.39 -20.67
CA SER A 149 -19.78 2.78 -21.69
C SER A 149 -20.96 1.80 -21.73
N ASP A 150 -22.09 2.23 -22.32
CA ASP A 150 -23.27 1.38 -22.47
C ASP A 150 -22.97 0.07 -23.24
N GLU A 151 -22.06 0.12 -24.22
CA GLU A 151 -21.66 -1.07 -24.97
C GLU A 151 -20.89 -2.06 -24.09
N GLU A 152 -19.93 -1.57 -23.31
CA GLU A 152 -19.14 -2.38 -22.37
C GLU A 152 -20.01 -2.95 -21.26
N PHE A 153 -20.91 -2.15 -20.70
CA PHE A 153 -21.87 -2.59 -19.69
C PHE A 153 -22.75 -3.73 -20.23
N ASN A 154 -23.27 -3.58 -21.45
CA ASN A 154 -24.08 -4.62 -22.10
C ASN A 154 -23.30 -5.92 -22.32
N LYS A 155 -22.01 -5.84 -22.67
CA LYS A 155 -21.12 -7.02 -22.79
C LYS A 155 -20.97 -7.73 -21.45
N VAL A 156 -20.66 -6.98 -20.38
CA VAL A 156 -20.54 -7.51 -19.01
C VAL A 156 -21.84 -8.15 -18.56
N TYR A 157 -22.97 -7.47 -18.72
CA TYR A 157 -24.28 -7.96 -18.30
C TYR A 157 -24.63 -9.30 -18.99
N ARG A 158 -24.45 -9.38 -20.32
CA ARG A 158 -24.68 -10.62 -21.08
C ARG A 158 -23.81 -11.77 -20.54
N ARG A 159 -22.52 -11.50 -20.27
CA ARG A 159 -21.59 -12.50 -19.74
C ARG A 159 -22.01 -12.99 -18.35
N LEU A 160 -22.31 -12.09 -17.42
CA LEU A 160 -22.73 -12.45 -16.06
C LEU A 160 -24.06 -13.21 -16.06
N LYS A 161 -25.01 -12.81 -16.92
CA LYS A 161 -26.28 -13.53 -17.10
C LYS A 161 -26.04 -14.97 -17.57
N LEU A 162 -25.22 -15.17 -18.60
CA LEU A 162 -24.86 -16.49 -19.10
C LEU A 162 -24.15 -17.34 -18.03
N TRP A 163 -23.20 -16.76 -17.30
CA TRP A 163 -22.50 -17.43 -16.20
C TRP A 163 -23.47 -17.92 -15.11
N TYR A 164 -24.40 -17.07 -14.69
CA TYR A 164 -25.41 -17.43 -13.67
C TYR A 164 -26.35 -18.54 -14.17
N MET A 165 -26.81 -18.46 -15.43
CA MET A 165 -27.62 -19.51 -16.04
C MET A 165 -26.86 -20.84 -16.09
N ALA A 166 -25.59 -20.85 -16.48
CA ALA A 166 -24.78 -22.07 -16.50
C ALA A 166 -24.63 -22.70 -15.11
N LYS A 167 -24.34 -21.90 -14.09
CA LYS A 167 -24.18 -22.37 -12.70
C LYS A 167 -25.46 -23.03 -12.16
N THR A 168 -26.62 -22.47 -12.46
CA THR A 168 -27.92 -23.01 -12.02
C THR A 168 -28.38 -24.23 -12.82
N CYS A 169 -27.95 -24.39 -14.08
CA CYS A 169 -28.17 -25.61 -14.85
C CYS A 169 -27.30 -26.79 -14.34
N LEU A 170 -26.05 -26.51 -13.94
CA LEU A 170 -25.13 -27.53 -13.42
C LEU A 170 -25.51 -28.03 -12.02
N SER A 171 -26.17 -27.21 -11.19
CA SER A 171 -26.59 -27.61 -9.83
C SER A 171 -27.88 -28.42 -9.79
N LYS A 172 -28.47 -28.76 -10.95
CA LYS A 172 -29.73 -29.52 -11.08
C LYS A 172 -29.55 -30.96 -11.59
N ASN A 173 -28.31 -31.39 -11.80
CA ASN A 173 -27.90 -32.78 -12.06
C ASN A 173 -27.11 -33.32 -10.87
#